data_AF-A0A409WZK8-F1
#
_entry.id   AF-A0A409WZK8-F1
#
_cell.length_a   1.000
_cell.length_b   1.000
_cell.length_c   1.000
_cell.angle_alpha   90.00
_cell.angle_beta   90.00
_cell.angle_gamma   90.00
#
_symmetry.space_group_name_H-M   'P 1'
#
loop_
_entity.id
_entity.type
_entity.pdbx_description
1 polymer ?
#
loop_
_entity_poly.entity_id
_entity_poly.type
_entity_poly.pdbx_seq_one_letter_code
_entity_poly.pdbx_strand_id
1 'polypeptide(L)'
;MWDTIYTPEALKRAQDHYTQLHDIWKDEITKGTRIVRFRNTQPSAVEIITELDGWDKLLPIQFNPGDNTRLASLVFAELLHRIQQAQLERQIIITDQIQLFTHPNPNLTTSSSNNRDLESILISSLKDVNNRLSVYIRLIQVNTCTPPNLQCIAYETRLEITLTSYRFLHAAERVLAHLSLSLSLSSPGLPSNDSRRMELSAIVSSAMADFERDYLALCALGFPPLKLWKAHLRDHIKLEALYRRIQMQRLVNLKKR
;
A
#
# COMPACT_ATOMS: atom_id res chain seq x y z
N MET A 1 3.63 -18.17 11.05
CA MET A 1 3.29 -19.41 11.78
C MET A 1 3.35 -20.65 10.90
N TRP A 2 3.26 -20.53 9.56
CA TRP A 2 3.31 -21.67 8.65
C TRP A 2 4.69 -21.91 8.01
N ASP A 3 5.62 -20.96 8.13
CA ASP A 3 6.98 -21.06 7.58
C ASP A 3 7.87 -22.06 8.34
N THR A 4 7.42 -22.50 9.52
CA THR A 4 8.09 -23.48 10.38
C THR A 4 7.76 -24.94 10.07
N ILE A 5 6.86 -25.22 9.11
CA ILE A 5 6.42 -26.60 8.79
C ILE A 5 7.29 -27.26 7.69
N TYR A 6 8.30 -26.57 7.18
CA TYR A 6 9.11 -27.02 6.03
C TYR A 6 10.30 -27.94 6.40
N THR A 7 10.16 -28.84 7.38
CA THR A 7 11.22 -29.84 7.64
C THR A 7 11.11 -31.02 6.65
N PRO A 8 12.25 -31.67 6.29
CA PRO A 8 12.24 -32.84 5.40
C PRO A 8 11.29 -33.96 5.88
N GLU A 9 11.19 -34.14 7.20
CA GLU A 9 10.32 -35.15 7.82
C GLU A 9 8.84 -34.79 7.68
N ALA A 10 8.49 -33.51 7.80
CA ALA A 10 7.13 -33.04 7.58
C ALA A 10 6.71 -33.21 6.11
N LEU A 11 7.60 -32.88 5.17
CA LEU A 11 7.40 -33.11 3.74
C LEU A 11 7.22 -34.60 3.41
N LYS A 12 8.05 -35.46 4.01
CA LYS A 12 7.95 -36.92 3.86
C LYS A 12 6.62 -37.44 4.38
N ARG A 13 6.23 -37.07 5.61
CA ARG A 13 4.91 -37.46 6.17
C ARG A 13 3.75 -37.00 5.32
N ALA A 14 3.78 -35.76 4.82
CA ALA A 14 2.75 -35.26 3.92
C ALA A 14 2.68 -36.06 2.60
N GLN A 15 3.83 -36.48 2.06
CA GLN A 15 3.89 -37.32 0.87
C GLN A 15 3.37 -38.74 1.13
N ASP A 16 3.75 -39.33 2.26
CA ASP A 16 3.30 -40.66 2.66
C ASP A 16 1.77 -40.68 2.84
N HIS A 17 1.23 -39.68 3.55
CA HIS A 17 -0.22 -39.51 3.70
C HIS A 17 -0.94 -39.27 2.38
N TYR A 18 -0.38 -38.46 1.46
CA TYR A 18 -0.96 -38.25 0.14
C TYR A 18 -1.05 -39.56 -0.64
N THR A 19 0.02 -40.36 -0.61
CA THR A 19 0.06 -41.68 -1.27
C THR A 19 -0.97 -42.63 -0.66
N GLN A 20 -1.07 -42.66 0.67
CA GLN A 20 -2.04 -43.48 1.38
C GLN A 20 -3.49 -43.08 1.06
N LEU A 21 -3.79 -41.78 1.03
CA LEU A 21 -5.12 -41.28 0.66
C LEU A 21 -5.47 -41.66 -0.78
N HIS A 22 -4.52 -41.60 -1.70
CA HIS A 22 -4.74 -42.00 -3.09
C HIS A 22 -5.09 -43.48 -3.23
N ASP A 23 -4.52 -44.35 -2.40
CA ASP A 23 -4.85 -45.78 -2.40
C ASP A 23 -6.23 -46.05 -1.78
N ILE A 24 -6.55 -45.38 -0.66
CA ILE A 24 -7.85 -45.49 0.01
C ILE A 24 -9.00 -45.01 -0.88
N TRP A 25 -8.80 -43.92 -1.64
CA TRP A 25 -9.83 -43.27 -2.46
C TRP A 25 -9.77 -43.65 -3.94
N LYS A 26 -9.10 -44.75 -4.29
CA LYS A 26 -8.86 -45.13 -5.70
C LYS A 26 -10.17 -45.29 -6.51
N ASP A 27 -11.23 -45.76 -5.87
CA ASP A 27 -12.53 -45.99 -6.52
C ASP A 27 -13.27 -44.68 -6.78
N GLU A 28 -13.12 -43.69 -5.89
CA GLU A 28 -13.64 -42.33 -6.06
C GLU A 28 -12.83 -41.56 -7.11
N ILE A 29 -11.52 -41.76 -7.14
CA ILE A 29 -10.62 -41.15 -8.12
C ILE A 29 -10.96 -41.67 -9.53
N THR A 30 -11.21 -42.97 -9.69
CA THR A 30 -11.66 -43.54 -10.97
C THR A 30 -13.04 -43.03 -11.40
N LYS A 31 -13.87 -42.55 -10.46
CA LYS A 31 -15.15 -41.86 -10.72
C LYS A 31 -14.99 -40.36 -10.98
N GLY A 32 -13.77 -39.82 -11.02
CA GLY A 32 -13.48 -38.42 -11.33
C GLY A 32 -13.18 -37.54 -10.12
N THR A 33 -13.11 -38.09 -8.90
CA THR A 33 -12.64 -37.34 -7.73
C THR A 33 -11.17 -36.99 -7.88
N ARG A 34 -10.79 -35.79 -7.44
CA ARG A 34 -9.39 -35.35 -7.44
C ARG A 34 -8.93 -35.08 -6.01
N ILE A 35 -7.77 -35.64 -5.66
CA ILE A 35 -7.04 -35.26 -4.45
C ILE A 35 -5.96 -34.27 -4.87
N VAL A 36 -5.98 -33.08 -4.29
CA VAL A 36 -5.03 -32.01 -4.61
C VAL A 36 -4.10 -31.74 -3.44
N ARG A 37 -2.84 -31.45 -3.74
CA ARG A 37 -1.82 -31.17 -2.72
C ARG A 37 -1.68 -29.67 -2.52
N PHE A 38 -2.04 -29.18 -1.34
CA PHE A 38 -1.75 -27.79 -0.96
C PHE A 38 -0.31 -27.66 -0.45
N ARG A 39 0.56 -27.06 -1.26
CA ARG A 39 1.98 -26.83 -0.92
C ARG A 39 2.20 -25.65 0.03
N ASN A 40 1.11 -25.07 0.55
CA ASN A 40 1.17 -23.86 1.38
C ASN A 40 1.88 -22.69 0.68
N THR A 41 1.73 -22.59 -0.63
CA THR A 41 2.19 -21.45 -1.42
C THR A 41 0.99 -20.81 -2.10
N GLN A 42 1.05 -19.50 -2.34
CA GLN A 42 -0.02 -18.81 -3.08
C GLN A 42 -0.27 -19.47 -4.45
N PRO A 43 0.74 -19.81 -5.28
CA PRO A 43 0.50 -20.50 -6.55
C PRO A 43 -0.23 -21.83 -6.38
N SER A 44 0.11 -22.64 -5.37
CA SER A 44 -0.56 -23.91 -5.12
C SER A 44 -2.00 -23.73 -4.65
N ALA A 45 -2.29 -22.71 -3.83
CA ALA A 45 -3.68 -22.35 -3.51
C ALA A 45 -4.45 -21.96 -4.77
N VAL A 46 -3.87 -21.11 -5.62
CA VAL A 46 -4.50 -20.66 -6.87
C VAL A 46 -4.74 -21.84 -7.82
N GLU A 47 -3.75 -22.70 -8.02
CA GLU A 47 -3.84 -23.93 -8.83
C GLU A 47 -5.01 -24.80 -8.37
N ILE A 48 -5.07 -25.12 -7.07
CA ILE A 48 -6.17 -25.90 -6.46
C ILE A 48 -7.53 -25.26 -6.76
N ILE A 49 -7.61 -23.95 -6.59
CA ILE A 49 -8.82 -23.17 -6.78
C ILE A 49 -9.26 -23.17 -8.25
N THR A 50 -8.32 -23.04 -9.18
CA THR A 50 -8.60 -22.96 -10.62
C THR A 50 -8.83 -24.31 -11.29
N GLU A 51 -8.30 -25.40 -10.74
CA GLU A 51 -8.43 -26.75 -11.31
C GLU A 51 -9.71 -27.49 -10.89
N LEU A 52 -10.47 -26.92 -9.95
CA LEU A 52 -11.77 -27.44 -9.56
C LEU A 52 -12.81 -27.02 -10.61
N ASP A 53 -13.09 -27.91 -11.55
CA ASP A 53 -14.13 -27.68 -12.56
C ASP A 53 -15.49 -27.49 -11.86
N GLY A 54 -16.18 -26.37 -12.13
CA GLY A 54 -17.42 -26.01 -11.44
C GLY A 54 -17.24 -25.25 -10.13
N TRP A 55 -16.02 -24.82 -9.77
CA TRP A 55 -15.82 -23.93 -8.61
C TRP A 55 -16.58 -22.61 -8.79
N ASP A 56 -16.64 -22.09 -10.01
CA ASP A 56 -17.48 -20.96 -10.41
C ASP A 56 -18.98 -21.17 -10.11
N LYS A 57 -19.44 -22.42 -9.92
CA LYS A 57 -20.82 -22.77 -9.54
C LYS A 57 -21.00 -22.99 -8.02
N LEU A 58 -19.93 -23.34 -7.29
CA LEU A 58 -19.94 -23.54 -5.84
C LEU A 58 -19.66 -22.24 -5.06
N LEU A 59 -18.80 -21.39 -5.62
CA LEU A 59 -18.38 -20.11 -5.04
C LEU A 59 -19.45 -19.02 -4.98
N PRO A 60 -20.40 -18.88 -5.94
CA PRO A 60 -21.39 -17.80 -5.89
C PRO A 60 -22.32 -17.90 -4.69
N ILE A 61 -22.35 -19.03 -3.98
CA ILE A 61 -23.21 -19.20 -2.79
C ILE A 61 -22.38 -19.17 -1.51
N GLN A 62 -21.18 -19.78 -1.49
CA GLN A 62 -20.37 -19.88 -0.26
C GLN A 62 -19.35 -18.76 -0.11
N PHE A 63 -18.82 -18.28 -1.23
CA PHE A 63 -17.78 -17.25 -1.31
C PHE A 63 -18.28 -15.96 -1.94
N ASN A 64 -19.57 -15.84 -2.28
CA ASN A 64 -20.12 -14.55 -2.66
C ASN A 64 -19.95 -13.60 -1.49
N PRO A 65 -19.07 -12.59 -1.63
CA PRO A 65 -18.83 -11.64 -0.56
C PRO A 65 -20.10 -10.87 -0.18
N GLY A 66 -21.10 -10.86 -1.07
CA GLY A 66 -22.41 -10.26 -0.85
C GLY A 66 -23.37 -11.06 0.03
N ASP A 67 -23.23 -12.38 0.12
CA ASP A 67 -24.23 -13.25 0.76
C ASP A 67 -24.03 -13.40 2.28
N ASN A 68 -23.26 -12.50 2.90
CA ASN A 68 -23.02 -12.45 4.35
C ASN A 68 -22.65 -13.84 4.95
N THR A 69 -21.90 -14.64 4.20
CA THR A 69 -21.49 -15.97 4.66
C THR A 69 -20.46 -15.81 5.77
N ARG A 70 -20.40 -16.78 6.70
CA ARG A 70 -19.39 -16.77 7.78
C ARG A 70 -17.96 -16.65 7.25
N LEU A 71 -17.69 -17.23 6.08
CA LEU A 71 -16.38 -17.20 5.45
C LEU A 71 -16.05 -15.83 4.87
N ALA A 72 -17.00 -15.16 4.21
CA ALA A 72 -16.83 -13.79 3.73
C ALA A 72 -16.45 -12.86 4.89
N SER A 73 -17.14 -12.96 6.03
CA SER A 73 -16.84 -12.17 7.24
C SER A 73 -15.42 -12.40 7.76
N LEU A 74 -14.92 -13.64 7.76
CA LEU A 74 -13.56 -13.95 8.18
C LEU A 74 -12.50 -13.41 7.20
N VAL A 75 -12.72 -13.56 5.89
CA VAL A 75 -11.83 -13.03 4.85
C VAL A 75 -11.79 -11.51 4.91
N PHE A 76 -12.94 -10.86 5.12
CA PHE A 76 -13.00 -9.42 5.30
C PHE A 76 -12.31 -8.96 6.58
N ALA A 77 -12.54 -9.62 7.71
CA ALA A 77 -11.86 -9.29 8.96
C ALA A 77 -10.33 -9.36 8.82
N GLU A 78 -9.82 -10.40 8.15
CA GLU A 78 -8.39 -10.54 7.85
C GLU A 78 -7.88 -9.44 6.89
N LEU A 79 -8.63 -9.11 5.83
CA LEU A 79 -8.26 -8.03 4.91
C LEU A 79 -8.20 -6.68 5.63
N LEU A 80 -9.19 -6.39 6.49
CA LEU A 80 -9.23 -5.18 7.29
C LEU A 80 -8.05 -5.11 8.27
N HIS A 81 -7.74 -6.22 8.93
CA HIS A 81 -6.59 -6.32 9.80
C HIS A 81 -5.29 -6.03 9.02
N ARG A 82 -5.10 -6.61 7.82
CA ARG A 82 -3.94 -6.33 6.97
C ARG A 82 -3.82 -4.88 6.53
N ILE A 83 -4.95 -4.22 6.23
CA ILE A 83 -4.99 -2.80 5.90
C ILE A 83 -4.53 -1.97 7.11
N GLN A 84 -5.09 -2.23 8.29
CA GLN A 84 -4.73 -1.53 9.53
C GLN A 84 -3.24 -1.71 9.86
N GLN A 85 -2.72 -2.93 9.79
CA GLN A 85 -1.30 -3.19 10.03
C GLN A 85 -0.40 -2.44 9.04
N ALA A 86 -0.76 -2.46 7.75
CA ALA A 86 0.00 -1.74 6.73
C ALA A 86 -0.09 -0.21 6.90
N GLN A 87 -1.21 0.34 7.37
CA GLN A 87 -1.35 1.76 7.70
C GLN A 87 -0.43 2.15 8.86
N LEU A 88 -0.40 1.35 9.94
CA LEU A 88 0.49 1.56 11.08
C LEU A 88 1.96 1.52 10.66
N GLU A 89 2.35 0.49 9.90
CA GLU A 89 3.69 0.35 9.35
C GLU A 89 4.09 1.58 8.52
N ARG A 90 3.19 2.03 7.63
CA ARG A 90 3.40 3.23 6.81
C ARG A 90 3.59 4.49 7.66
N GLN A 91 2.77 4.66 8.70
CA GLN A 91 2.84 5.83 9.59
C GLN A 91 4.17 5.87 10.35
N ILE A 92 4.67 4.71 10.80
CA ILE A 92 5.99 4.61 11.44
C ILE A 92 7.08 5.04 10.46
N ILE A 93 7.10 4.47 9.25
CA ILE A 93 8.12 4.79 8.22
C ILE A 93 8.12 6.29 7.88
N ILE A 94 6.96 6.90 7.69
CA ILE A 94 6.87 8.35 7.42
C ILE A 94 7.36 9.18 8.61
N THR A 95 7.03 8.76 9.83
CA THR A 95 7.49 9.46 11.04
C THR A 95 9.01 9.41 11.16
N ASP A 96 9.60 8.24 10.91
CA ASP A 96 11.06 8.05 10.90
C ASP A 96 11.73 8.90 9.82
N GLN A 97 11.16 8.94 8.60
CA GLN A 97 11.65 9.82 7.55
C GLN A 97 11.58 11.29 7.96
N ILE A 98 10.45 11.76 8.49
CA ILE A 98 10.32 13.15 8.97
C ILE A 98 11.35 13.44 10.06
N GLN A 99 11.59 12.52 10.98
CA GLN A 99 12.57 12.69 12.05
C GLN A 99 13.99 12.81 11.48
N LEU A 100 14.37 11.94 10.55
CA LEU A 100 15.66 12.00 9.85
C LEU A 100 15.85 13.33 9.11
N PHE A 101 14.79 13.85 8.47
CA PHE A 101 14.86 15.12 7.76
C PHE A 101 14.93 16.34 8.68
N THR A 102 14.21 16.32 9.79
CA THR A 102 14.09 17.48 10.69
C THR A 102 15.23 17.61 11.69
N HIS A 103 15.84 16.48 12.09
CA HIS A 103 16.91 16.45 13.08
C HIS A 103 18.12 15.67 12.54
N PRO A 104 18.80 16.19 11.50
CA PRO A 104 20.01 15.56 10.99
C PRO A 104 21.05 15.52 12.12
N ASN A 105 21.42 14.33 12.56
CA ASN A 105 22.33 14.16 13.69
C ASN A 105 23.71 14.77 13.37
N PRO A 106 24.12 15.85 14.06
CA PRO A 106 25.32 16.61 13.71
C PRO A 106 26.62 15.85 13.98
N ASN A 107 26.59 14.79 14.78
CA ASN A 107 27.78 14.02 15.16
C ASN A 107 28.20 12.96 14.11
N LEU A 108 27.44 12.83 13.00
CA LEU A 108 27.65 11.81 11.96
C LEU A 108 28.28 12.38 10.67
N THR A 109 29.10 13.43 10.76
CA THR A 109 29.78 14.04 9.59
C THR A 109 30.70 13.06 8.84
N THR A 110 31.16 11.98 9.48
CA THR A 110 31.88 10.86 8.85
C THR A 110 30.99 9.71 8.37
N SER A 111 29.68 9.75 8.64
CA SER A 111 28.72 8.67 8.35
C SER A 111 27.63 9.06 7.35
N SER A 112 27.89 10.02 6.46
CA SER A 112 26.97 10.40 5.37
C SER A 112 26.51 9.20 4.53
N SER A 113 27.30 8.13 4.44
CA SER A 113 26.90 6.86 3.82
C SER A 113 25.77 6.17 4.58
N ASN A 114 25.90 6.01 5.89
CA ASN A 114 24.94 5.28 6.72
C ASN A 114 23.56 5.93 6.71
N ASN A 115 23.49 7.27 6.68
CA ASN A 115 22.21 7.97 6.59
C ASN A 115 21.53 7.73 5.23
N ARG A 116 22.28 7.69 4.12
CA ARG A 116 21.73 7.40 2.80
C ARG A 116 21.24 5.97 2.70
N ASP A 117 21.96 5.01 3.29
CA ASP A 117 21.53 3.61 3.31
C ASP A 117 20.21 3.46 4.08
N LEU A 118 20.09 4.14 5.23
CA LEU A 118 18.85 4.16 6.00
C LEU A 118 17.70 4.84 5.24
N GLU A 119 17.93 5.99 4.61
CA GLU A 119 16.93 6.67 3.78
C GLU A 119 16.46 5.77 2.63
N SER A 120 17.39 5.09 1.95
CA SER A 120 17.09 4.14 0.86
C SER A 120 16.23 2.98 1.36
N ILE A 121 16.57 2.41 2.54
CA ILE A 121 15.76 1.37 3.19
C ILE A 121 14.35 1.89 3.46
N LEU A 122 14.20 3.08 4.07
CA LEU A 122 12.88 3.64 4.39
C LEU A 122 12.06 3.95 3.13
N ILE A 123 12.68 4.45 2.06
CA ILE A 123 12.02 4.69 0.78
C ILE A 123 11.54 3.38 0.17
N SER A 124 12.38 2.34 0.16
CA SER A 124 12.01 1.03 -0.38
C SER A 124 10.88 0.37 0.42
N SER A 125 10.94 0.41 1.75
CA SER A 125 9.88 -0.08 2.64
C SER A 125 8.57 0.69 2.45
N LEU A 126 8.62 2.02 2.34
CA LEU A 126 7.43 2.83 2.07
C LEU A 126 6.76 2.44 0.74
N LYS A 127 7.57 2.19 -0.30
CA LYS A 127 7.08 1.75 -1.61
C LYS A 127 6.41 0.37 -1.52
N ASP A 128 7.01 -0.57 -0.80
CA ASP A 128 6.41 -1.90 -0.59
C ASP A 128 5.05 -1.80 0.11
N VAL A 129 4.98 -1.07 1.22
CA VAL A 129 3.74 -0.87 1.98
C VAL A 129 2.67 -0.18 1.15
N ASN A 130 3.03 0.83 0.37
CA ASN A 130 2.09 1.51 -0.56
C ASN A 130 1.56 0.57 -1.65
N ASN A 131 2.39 -0.34 -2.15
CA ASN A 131 1.97 -1.36 -3.12
C ASN A 131 0.97 -2.33 -2.49
N ARG A 132 1.28 -2.85 -1.28
CA ARG A 132 0.38 -3.72 -0.51
C ARG A 132 -0.97 -3.06 -0.25
N LEU A 133 -0.98 -1.83 0.26
CA LEU A 133 -2.21 -1.06 0.50
C LEU A 133 -3.00 -0.85 -0.79
N SER A 134 -2.34 -0.58 -1.91
CA SER A 134 -3.01 -0.42 -3.21
C SER A 134 -3.68 -1.71 -3.67
N VAL A 135 -3.04 -2.87 -3.46
CA VAL A 135 -3.64 -4.18 -3.73
C VAL A 135 -4.86 -4.40 -2.84
N TYR A 136 -4.76 -4.16 -1.53
CA TYR A 136 -5.86 -4.35 -0.59
C TYR A 136 -7.07 -3.45 -0.87
N ILE A 137 -6.83 -2.17 -1.17
CA ILE A 137 -7.89 -1.23 -1.53
C ILE A 137 -8.55 -1.64 -2.86
N ARG A 138 -7.77 -2.10 -3.84
CA ARG A 138 -8.33 -2.63 -5.10
C ARG A 138 -9.21 -3.85 -4.84
N LEU A 139 -8.80 -4.76 -3.94
CA LEU A 139 -9.63 -5.90 -3.56
C LEU A 139 -10.97 -5.46 -2.97
N ILE A 140 -11.00 -4.39 -2.17
CA ILE A 140 -12.26 -3.82 -1.67
C ILE A 140 -13.10 -3.27 -2.84
N GLN A 141 -12.49 -2.54 -3.78
CA GLN A 141 -13.19 -1.87 -4.88
C GLN A 141 -13.77 -2.84 -5.93
N VAL A 142 -13.06 -3.94 -6.25
CA VAL A 142 -13.48 -4.90 -7.28
C VAL A 142 -14.66 -5.74 -6.81
N ASN A 143 -14.81 -5.94 -5.50
CA ASN A 143 -15.93 -6.68 -4.94
C ASN A 143 -17.18 -5.78 -4.89
N THR A 144 -17.98 -5.82 -5.96
CA THR A 144 -19.20 -5.00 -6.13
C THR A 144 -20.27 -5.26 -5.09
N CYS A 145 -20.20 -6.39 -4.39
CA CYS A 145 -21.09 -6.76 -3.29
C CYS A 145 -20.52 -6.37 -1.92
N THR A 146 -19.62 -5.39 -1.86
CA THR A 146 -19.07 -4.93 -0.59
C THR A 146 -20.16 -4.23 0.22
N PRO A 147 -20.37 -4.62 1.49
CA PRO A 147 -21.28 -3.87 2.35
C PRO A 147 -20.79 -2.41 2.48
N PRO A 148 -21.71 -1.44 2.67
CA PRO A 148 -21.41 0.00 2.57
C PRO A 148 -20.23 0.47 3.45
N ASN A 149 -20.04 -0.18 4.59
CA ASN A 149 -18.92 0.03 5.51
C ASN A 149 -17.54 -0.20 4.88
N LEU A 150 -17.37 -1.11 3.92
CA LEU A 150 -16.07 -1.35 3.29
C LEU A 150 -15.67 -0.22 2.33
N GLN A 151 -16.63 0.42 1.66
CA GLN A 151 -16.36 1.60 0.84
C GLN A 151 -15.91 2.77 1.70
N CYS A 152 -16.53 2.96 2.87
CA CYS A 152 -16.07 3.93 3.87
C CYS A 152 -14.63 3.63 4.28
N ILE A 153 -14.27 2.37 4.55
CA ILE A 153 -12.90 2.01 4.92
C ILE A 153 -11.91 2.26 3.79
N ALA A 154 -12.26 1.94 2.54
CA ALA A 154 -11.40 2.25 1.39
C ALA A 154 -11.16 3.76 1.25
N TYR A 155 -12.21 4.56 1.45
CA TYR A 155 -12.12 6.02 1.46
C TYR A 155 -11.26 6.53 2.62
N GLU A 156 -11.51 6.08 3.84
CA GLU A 156 -10.74 6.45 5.05
C GLU A 156 -9.26 6.10 4.90
N THR A 157 -8.97 4.90 4.38
CA THR A 157 -7.59 4.46 4.10
C THR A 157 -6.92 5.39 3.08
N ARG A 158 -7.61 5.74 1.99
CA ARG A 158 -7.08 6.69 1.00
C ARG A 158 -6.92 8.10 1.57
N LEU A 159 -7.84 8.52 2.44
CA LEU A 159 -7.77 9.81 3.11
C LEU A 159 -6.54 9.87 4.00
N GLU A 160 -6.30 8.85 4.80
CA GLU A 160 -5.11 8.76 5.66
C GLU A 160 -3.80 8.77 4.85
N ILE A 161 -3.72 7.96 3.78
CA ILE A 161 -2.57 7.97 2.85
C ILE A 161 -2.32 9.38 2.32
N THR A 162 -3.37 10.06 1.87
CA THR A 162 -3.28 11.43 1.34
C THR A 162 -2.80 12.43 2.40
N LEU A 163 -3.37 12.37 3.60
CA LEU A 163 -3.00 13.27 4.71
C LEU A 163 -1.56 13.11 5.16
N THR A 164 -1.06 11.89 5.15
CA THR A 164 0.31 11.57 5.58
C THR A 164 1.34 11.91 4.50
N SER A 165 1.04 11.69 3.21
CA SER A 165 1.86 12.19 2.10
C SER A 165 1.96 13.72 2.13
N TYR A 166 0.85 14.38 2.46
CA TYR A 166 0.80 15.83 2.66
C TYR A 166 1.63 16.30 3.87
N ARG A 167 1.55 15.62 5.02
CA ARG A 167 2.39 15.93 6.20
C ARG A 167 3.88 15.80 5.86
N PHE A 168 4.25 14.77 5.11
CA PHE A 168 5.63 14.56 4.66
C PHE A 168 6.11 15.69 3.74
N LEU A 169 5.32 16.06 2.74
CA LEU A 169 5.59 17.20 1.85
C LEU A 169 5.86 18.48 2.65
N HIS A 170 4.97 18.83 3.58
CA HIS A 170 5.14 20.04 4.39
C HIS A 170 6.34 19.98 5.32
N ALA A 171 6.66 18.82 5.89
CA ALA A 171 7.88 18.66 6.67
C ALA A 171 9.12 18.95 5.82
N ALA A 172 9.19 18.41 4.60
CA ALA A 172 10.28 18.64 3.66
C ALA A 172 10.39 20.11 3.24
N GLU A 173 9.26 20.76 2.90
CA GLU A 173 9.21 22.19 2.56
C GLU A 173 9.69 23.07 3.72
N ARG A 174 9.28 22.75 4.96
CA ARG A 174 9.69 23.51 6.15
C ARG A 174 11.20 23.43 6.36
N VAL A 175 11.79 22.23 6.22
CA VAL A 175 13.25 22.06 6.32
C VAL A 175 13.97 22.85 5.22
N LEU A 176 13.44 22.85 4.00
CA LEU A 176 14.03 23.60 2.88
C LEU A 176 13.99 25.11 3.11
N ALA A 177 12.90 25.63 3.66
CA ALA A 177 12.77 27.03 4.04
C ALA A 177 13.77 27.42 5.14
N HIS A 178 13.93 26.58 6.18
CA HIS A 178 14.90 26.82 7.24
C HIS A 178 16.35 26.84 6.73
N LEU A 179 16.72 25.91 5.84
CA LEU A 179 18.05 25.90 5.22
C LEU A 179 18.30 27.14 4.35
N SER A 180 17.27 27.63 3.66
CA SER A 180 17.38 28.83 2.83
C SER A 180 17.56 30.09 3.68
N LEU A 181 16.87 30.18 4.82
CA LEU A 181 16.99 31.28 5.77
C LEU A 181 18.34 31.28 6.48
N SER A 182 18.84 30.12 6.92
CA SER A 182 20.13 30.03 7.61
C SER A 182 21.29 30.44 6.72
N LEU A 183 21.25 30.11 5.43
CA LEU A 183 22.23 30.55 4.44
C LEU A 183 22.23 32.07 4.23
N SER A 184 21.06 32.70 4.21
CA SER A 184 20.97 34.17 4.08
C SER A 184 21.59 34.92 5.26
N LEU A 185 21.76 34.26 6.41
CA LEU A 185 22.31 34.84 7.64
C LEU A 185 23.78 34.43 7.88
N SER A 186 24.31 33.48 7.11
CA SER A 186 25.67 32.94 7.31
C SER A 186 26.71 33.76 6.57
N SER A 187 27.78 34.15 7.25
CA SER A 187 28.91 34.91 6.70
C SER A 187 29.61 34.20 5.52
N PRO A 188 30.20 34.94 4.57
CA PRO A 188 30.89 34.38 3.41
C PRO A 188 32.15 33.62 3.86
N GLY A 189 32.05 32.30 4.00
CA GLY A 189 33.17 31.46 4.42
C GLY A 189 32.82 30.03 4.85
N LEU A 190 31.53 29.70 5.10
CA LEU A 190 31.12 28.32 5.36
C LEU A 190 30.99 27.49 4.07
N PRO A 191 31.30 26.18 4.11
CA PRO A 191 31.15 25.30 2.95
C PRO A 191 29.71 25.30 2.45
N SER A 192 29.55 25.38 1.13
CA SER A 192 28.25 25.54 0.51
C SER A 192 27.34 24.33 0.77
N ASN A 193 26.19 24.58 1.42
CA ASN A 193 25.10 23.62 1.58
C ASN A 193 24.29 23.39 0.28
N ASP A 194 24.80 23.83 -0.87
CA ASP A 194 24.10 23.71 -2.17
C ASP A 194 23.72 22.27 -2.50
N SER A 195 24.59 21.31 -2.20
CA SER A 195 24.32 19.88 -2.42
C SER A 195 23.07 19.41 -1.65
N ARG A 196 23.00 19.72 -0.35
CA ARG A 196 21.86 19.36 0.50
C ARG A 196 20.58 20.08 0.08
N ARG A 197 20.69 21.33 -0.38
CA ARG A 197 19.54 22.09 -0.91
C ARG A 197 18.99 21.46 -2.18
N MET A 198 19.86 21.06 -3.12
CA MET A 198 19.44 20.36 -4.35
C MET A 198 18.76 19.04 -4.02
N GLU A 199 19.34 18.24 -3.13
CA GLU A 199 18.76 16.98 -2.65
C GLU A 199 17.37 17.20 -2.04
N LEU A 200 17.24 18.15 -1.11
CA LEU A 200 15.97 18.43 -0.46
C LEU A 200 14.92 19.00 -1.43
N SER A 201 15.34 19.80 -2.41
CA SER A 201 14.46 20.25 -3.50
C SER A 201 13.96 19.08 -4.35
N ALA A 202 14.81 18.08 -4.61
CA ALA A 202 14.40 16.86 -5.31
C ALA A 202 13.39 16.06 -4.47
N ILE A 203 13.61 15.96 -3.16
CA ILE A 203 12.69 15.29 -2.22
C ILE A 203 11.33 16.00 -2.18
N VAL A 204 11.30 17.33 -2.05
CA VAL A 204 10.04 18.11 -2.10
C VAL A 204 9.30 17.88 -3.42
N SER A 205 10.02 17.87 -4.54
CA SER A 205 9.42 17.60 -5.85
C SER A 205 8.82 16.20 -5.95
N SER A 206 9.53 15.19 -5.43
CA SER A 206 9.03 13.81 -5.37
C SER A 206 7.81 13.70 -4.44
N ALA A 207 7.88 14.30 -3.25
CA ALA A 207 6.79 14.29 -2.27
C ALA A 207 5.52 14.97 -2.81
N MET A 208 5.68 16.05 -3.57
CA MET A 208 4.56 16.71 -4.26
C MET A 208 3.91 15.78 -5.27
N ALA A 209 4.70 15.12 -6.12
CA ALA A 209 4.18 14.17 -7.11
C ALA A 209 3.45 12.97 -6.46
N ASP A 210 3.97 12.46 -5.34
CA ASP A 210 3.32 11.39 -4.58
C ASP A 210 2.02 11.86 -3.94
N PHE A 211 2.02 13.05 -3.34
CA PHE A 211 0.84 13.66 -2.76
C PHE A 211 -0.26 13.93 -3.81
N GLU A 212 0.09 14.48 -4.97
CA GLU A 212 -0.86 14.68 -6.08
C GLU A 212 -1.48 13.36 -6.52
N ARG A 213 -0.67 12.30 -6.66
CA ARG A 213 -1.14 10.95 -7.02
C ARG A 213 -2.14 10.42 -5.99
N ASP A 214 -1.82 10.54 -4.71
CA ASP A 214 -2.67 10.06 -3.62
C ASP A 214 -3.98 10.86 -3.53
N TYR A 215 -3.91 12.18 -3.68
CA TYR A 215 -5.07 13.06 -3.71
C TYR A 215 -6.02 12.72 -4.86
N LEU A 216 -5.49 12.47 -6.07
CA LEU A 216 -6.30 12.07 -7.22
C LEU A 216 -6.94 10.69 -7.00
N ALA A 217 -6.23 9.75 -6.36
CA ALA A 217 -6.76 8.45 -6.01
C ALA A 217 -7.90 8.55 -4.98
N LEU A 218 -7.78 9.44 -3.99
CA LEU A 218 -8.85 9.76 -3.04
C LEU A 218 -10.07 10.37 -3.75
N CYS A 219 -9.85 11.34 -4.64
CA CYS A 219 -10.93 11.99 -5.39
C CYS A 219 -11.65 11.06 -6.38
N ALA A 220 -11.07 9.90 -6.69
CA ALA A 220 -11.75 8.85 -7.46
C ALA A 220 -12.76 8.05 -6.61
N LEU A 221 -12.62 8.07 -5.28
CA LEU A 221 -13.55 7.44 -4.34
C LEU A 221 -14.60 8.41 -3.79
N GLY A 222 -14.27 9.70 -3.67
CA GLY A 222 -15.20 10.73 -3.18
C GLY A 222 -14.50 12.05 -2.92
N PHE A 223 -15.27 13.10 -2.62
CA PHE A 223 -14.69 14.41 -2.33
C PHE A 223 -13.95 14.40 -0.99
N PRO A 224 -12.73 14.97 -0.91
CA PRO A 224 -12.01 15.09 0.35
C PRO A 224 -12.72 16.06 1.31
N PRO A 225 -12.63 15.86 2.63
CA PRO A 225 -13.28 16.73 3.60
C PRO A 225 -12.65 18.13 3.60
N LEU A 226 -13.41 19.17 3.27
CA LEU A 226 -12.95 20.57 3.21
C LEU A 226 -12.28 21.06 4.51
N LYS A 227 -12.72 20.54 5.67
CA LYS A 227 -12.21 20.96 6.98
C LYS A 227 -10.72 20.64 7.18
N LEU A 228 -10.20 19.64 6.48
CA LEU A 228 -8.81 19.18 6.66
C LEU A 228 -7.79 20.11 5.98
N TRP A 229 -8.23 20.98 5.05
CA TRP A 229 -7.36 21.79 4.21
C TRP A 229 -7.34 23.28 4.59
N LYS A 230 -8.00 23.66 5.68
CA LYS A 230 -8.20 25.07 6.05
C LYS A 230 -6.90 25.83 6.28
N ALA A 231 -5.85 25.17 6.76
CA ALA A 231 -4.56 25.81 6.99
C ALA A 231 -3.81 26.16 5.68
N HIS A 232 -4.20 25.54 4.56
CA HIS A 232 -3.47 25.62 3.29
C HIS A 232 -4.40 25.74 2.09
N LEU A 233 -5.35 26.68 2.18
CA LEU A 233 -6.36 26.94 1.14
C LEU A 233 -5.76 27.14 -0.26
N ARG A 234 -4.56 27.73 -0.34
CA ARG A 234 -3.87 27.96 -1.61
C ARG A 234 -3.49 26.66 -2.33
N ASP A 235 -3.00 25.66 -1.58
CA ASP A 235 -2.61 24.37 -2.15
C ASP A 235 -3.85 23.56 -2.53
N HIS A 236 -4.92 23.67 -1.73
CA HIS A 236 -6.21 23.08 -2.05
C HIS A 236 -6.79 23.56 -3.37
N ILE A 237 -6.79 24.88 -3.63
CA ILE A 237 -7.30 25.46 -4.88
C ILE A 237 -6.52 24.92 -6.09
N LYS A 238 -5.18 24.81 -5.97
CA LYS A 238 -4.34 24.25 -7.05
C LYS A 238 -4.67 22.79 -7.34
N LEU A 239 -4.82 21.97 -6.30
CA LEU A 239 -5.17 20.55 -6.42
C LEU A 239 -6.56 20.36 -7.01
N GLU A 240 -7.53 21.18 -6.59
CA GLU A 240 -8.89 21.09 -7.12
C GLU A 240 -8.92 21.49 -8.60
N ALA A 241 -8.17 22.53 -8.99
CA ALA A 241 -8.00 22.92 -10.38
C ALA A 241 -7.33 21.79 -11.21
N LEU A 242 -6.29 21.15 -10.67
CA LEU A 242 -5.61 20.01 -11.29
C LEU A 242 -6.58 18.83 -11.49
N TYR A 243 -7.33 18.46 -10.45
CA TYR A 243 -8.33 17.40 -10.52
C TYR A 243 -9.39 17.68 -11.58
N ARG A 244 -9.98 18.88 -11.58
CA ARG A 244 -10.97 19.30 -12.59
C ARG A 244 -10.39 19.23 -14.00
N ARG A 245 -9.13 19.66 -14.20
CA ARG A 245 -8.43 19.56 -15.49
C ARG A 245 -8.31 18.11 -15.96
N ILE A 246 -7.90 17.20 -15.09
CA ILE A 246 -7.76 15.77 -15.41
C ILE A 246 -9.12 15.14 -15.76
N GLN A 247 -10.18 15.48 -15.00
CA GLN A 247 -11.53 15.02 -15.29
C GLN A 247 -12.01 15.49 -16.67
N MET A 248 -11.80 16.76 -17.00
CA MET A 248 -12.14 17.31 -18.32
C MET A 248 -11.37 16.62 -19.45
N GLN A 249 -10.08 16.34 -19.26
CA GLN A 249 -9.27 15.59 -20.25
C GLN A 249 -9.81 14.17 -20.47
N ARG A 250 -10.22 13.46 -19.41
CA ARG A 250 -10.83 12.13 -19.51
C ARG A 250 -12.15 12.18 -20.29
N LEU A 251 -13.01 13.17 -20.01
CA LEU A 251 -14.27 13.35 -20.73
C LEU A 251 -14.05 13.64 -22.23
N VAL A 252 -13.06 14.45 -22.57
CA VAL A 252 -12.69 14.73 -23.97
C VAL A 252 -12.18 13.47 -24.67
N ASN A 253 -11.36 12.66 -23.99
CA ASN A 253 -10.83 11.42 -24.55
C ASN A 253 -11.89 10.33 -24.73
N LEU A 254 -12.92 10.30 -23.87
CA LEU A 254 -14.06 9.39 -24.01
C LEU A 254 -14.91 9.73 -25.23
N LYS A 255 -15.10 11.02 -25.55
CA LYS A 255 -15.86 11.44 -26.74
C LYS A 255 -15.15 11.17 -28.07
N LYS A 256 -13.86 10.84 -28.05
CA LYS A 256 -13.06 10.53 -29.25
C LYS A 256 -13.06 9.03 -29.59
N ARG A 257 -13.62 8.19 -28.72
CA ARG A 257 -13.79 6.75 -28.94
C ARG A 257 -15.22 6.47 -29.36
#